data_AF-A0A1J4M0L5-F1
#
_entry.id   AF-A0A1J4M0L5-F1
#
_cell.length_a   1.000
_cell.length_b   1.000
_cell.length_c   1.000
_cell.angle_alpha   90.00
_cell.angle_beta   90.00
_cell.angle_gamma   90.00
#
_symmetry.space_group_name_H-M   'P 1'
#
loop_
_entity.id
_entity.type
_entity.pdbx_description
1 polymer ?
#
loop_
_entity_poly.entity_id
_entity_poly.type
_entity_poly.pdbx_seq_one_letter_code
_entity_poly.pdbx_strand_id
1 'polypeptide(L)'
;MHGQYVFRVRVRLQPAQPGISLEPGTETTTVTVTREAPEPGTGGWRFFRDTLWRGEVADEAHARRLAEDWLGLPVEDVSFSELQADEAYIDALKEEIAADLPAFKADTVSEVLSKYLGSSIRVESGTD
;
A
#
# COMPACT_ATOMS: atom_id res chain seq x y z
N MET A 1 6.85 10.92 -13.62
CA MET A 1 6.67 10.76 -12.17
C MET A 1 6.17 9.36 -11.91
N HIS A 2 6.76 8.71 -10.94
CA HIS A 2 6.51 7.31 -10.61
C HIS A 2 6.30 7.19 -9.10
N GLY A 3 5.28 6.43 -8.71
CA GLY A 3 5.02 6.07 -7.33
C GLY A 3 4.43 4.67 -7.27
N GLN A 4 4.79 3.90 -6.25
CA GLN A 4 4.22 2.58 -6.00
C GLN A 4 4.08 2.30 -4.51
N TYR A 5 2.95 1.72 -4.12
CA TYR A 5 2.72 1.19 -2.79
C TYR A 5 3.29 -0.21 -2.69
N VAL A 6 4.06 -0.47 -1.64
CA VAL A 6 4.64 -1.76 -1.34
C VAL A 6 3.92 -2.38 -0.15
N PHE A 7 3.43 -3.60 -0.32
CA PHE A 7 2.78 -4.38 0.72
C PHE A 7 3.51 -5.71 0.94
N ARG A 8 3.50 -6.19 2.18
CA ARG A 8 3.84 -7.57 2.53
C ARG A 8 2.54 -8.32 2.75
N VAL A 9 2.34 -9.36 1.97
CA VAL A 9 1.11 -10.16 1.99
C VAL A 9 1.46 -11.58 2.35
N ARG A 10 0.86 -12.10 3.43
CA ARG A 10 0.96 -13.51 3.79
C ARG A 10 -0.16 -14.26 3.09
N VAL A 11 0.19 -15.10 2.12
CA VAL A 11 -0.77 -15.90 1.36
C VAL A 11 -0.77 -17.34 1.82
N ARG A 12 -1.92 -18.00 1.68
CA ARG A 12 -2.07 -19.43 1.90
C ARG A 12 -2.20 -20.16 0.58
N LEU A 13 -1.23 -21.01 0.29
CA LEU A 13 -1.23 -21.96 -0.79
C LEU A 13 -2.26 -23.05 -0.53
N GLN A 14 -3.05 -23.36 -1.55
CA GLN A 14 -4.01 -24.46 -1.50
C GLN A 14 -3.77 -25.40 -2.69
N PRO A 15 -3.76 -26.73 -2.46
CA PRO A 15 -3.65 -27.69 -3.55
C PRO A 15 -4.87 -27.58 -4.46
N ALA A 16 -4.64 -27.42 -5.76
CA ALA A 16 -5.72 -27.30 -6.74
C ALA A 16 -6.48 -28.62 -6.97
N GLN A 17 -5.87 -29.76 -6.62
CA GLN A 17 -6.43 -31.09 -6.88
C GLN A 17 -6.88 -31.76 -5.57
N PRO A 18 -8.08 -32.35 -5.54
CA PRO A 18 -8.52 -33.20 -4.44
C PRO A 18 -7.53 -34.35 -4.19
N GLY A 19 -7.28 -34.66 -2.92
CA GLY A 19 -6.38 -35.76 -2.53
C GLY A 19 -4.89 -35.39 -2.47
N ILE A 20 -4.51 -34.16 -2.84
CA ILE A 20 -3.18 -33.62 -2.58
C ILE A 20 -3.22 -32.80 -1.28
N SER A 21 -2.26 -33.03 -0.39
CA SER A 21 -2.08 -32.28 0.85
C SER A 21 -0.70 -31.63 0.90
N LEU A 22 -0.61 -30.48 1.56
CA LEU A 22 0.65 -29.85 1.92
C LEU A 22 1.07 -30.30 3.31
N GLU A 23 2.37 -30.34 3.57
CA GLU A 23 2.90 -30.58 4.90
C GLU A 23 2.52 -29.39 5.82
N PRO A 24 2.02 -29.62 7.05
CA PRO A 24 1.67 -28.54 7.96
C PRO A 24 2.83 -27.55 8.19
N GLY A 25 2.53 -26.26 8.07
CA GLY A 25 3.50 -25.16 8.18
C GLY A 25 4.16 -24.77 6.86
N THR A 26 3.90 -25.47 5.75
CA THR A 26 4.42 -25.13 4.41
C THR A 26 3.40 -24.44 3.51
N GLU A 27 2.14 -24.39 3.93
CA GLU A 27 1.05 -23.78 3.18
C GLU A 27 1.12 -22.27 3.12
N THR A 28 1.88 -21.61 3.99
CA THR A 28 1.90 -20.15 4.08
C THR A 28 3.23 -19.59 3.62
N THR A 29 3.18 -18.55 2.79
CA THR A 29 4.37 -17.78 2.38
C THR A 29 4.08 -16.28 2.38
N THR A 30 5.12 -15.47 2.51
CA THR A 30 5.02 -14.01 2.44
C THR A 30 5.55 -13.53 1.09
N VAL A 31 4.71 -12.82 0.35
CA VAL A 31 5.05 -12.19 -0.93
C VAL A 31 5.08 -10.67 -0.77
N THR A 32 5.91 -10.02 -1.58
CA THR A 32 5.91 -8.56 -1.70
C THR A 32 5.04 -8.20 -2.89
N VAL A 33 4.04 -7.35 -2.67
CA VAL A 33 3.16 -6.84 -3.72
C VAL A 33 3.47 -5.37 -3.95
N THR A 34 3.77 -5.01 -5.19
CA THR A 34 3.89 -3.61 -5.62
C THR A 34 2.64 -3.24 -6.41
N ARG A 35 2.04 -2.11 -6.05
CA ARG A 35 0.89 -1.54 -6.75
C ARG A 35 1.25 -0.12 -7.18
N GLU A 36 1.11 0.15 -8.47
CA GLU A 36 1.27 1.51 -9.01
C GLU A 36 0.36 2.50 -8.27
N ALA A 37 0.96 3.59 -7.81
CA ALA A 37 0.25 4.66 -7.15
C ALA A 37 -0.32 5.61 -8.22
N PRO A 38 -1.64 5.89 -8.23
CA PRO A 38 -2.20 6.84 -9.18
C PRO A 38 -1.57 8.22 -9.01
N GLU A 39 -1.41 8.93 -10.13
CA GLU A 39 -0.84 10.28 -10.16
C GLU A 39 -1.60 11.22 -9.20
N PRO A 40 -0.90 12.02 -8.37
CA PRO A 40 -1.54 13.02 -7.52
C PRO A 40 -2.51 13.92 -8.30
N GLY A 41 -3.67 14.21 -7.72
CA GLY A 41 -4.71 15.01 -8.38
C GLY A 41 -5.65 14.21 -9.30
N THR A 42 -5.30 12.96 -9.65
CA THR A 42 -6.13 12.11 -10.54
C THR A 42 -7.04 11.13 -9.81
N GLY A 43 -8.06 10.58 -10.48
CA GLY A 43 -9.00 9.65 -9.85
C GLY A 43 -8.31 8.51 -9.08
N GLY A 44 -8.55 8.40 -7.77
CA GLY A 44 -8.00 7.36 -6.91
C GLY A 44 -6.64 7.66 -6.25
N TRP A 45 -6.05 8.85 -6.48
CA TRP A 45 -4.76 9.24 -5.88
C TRP A 45 -4.75 9.25 -4.34
N ARG A 46 -5.93 9.43 -3.72
CA ARG A 46 -6.11 9.43 -2.26
C ARG A 46 -6.14 8.04 -1.63
N PHE A 47 -5.74 6.99 -2.36
CA PHE A 47 -5.70 5.61 -1.87
C PHE A 47 -5.05 5.48 -0.48
N PHE A 48 -3.93 6.17 -0.24
CA PHE A 48 -3.24 6.16 1.06
C PHE A 48 -4.13 6.71 2.20
N ARG A 49 -4.94 7.74 1.93
CA ARG A 49 -5.84 8.35 2.92
C ARG A 49 -6.95 7.39 3.32
N ASP A 50 -7.45 6.63 2.35
CA ASP A 50 -8.60 5.75 2.53
C ASP A 50 -8.19 4.36 3.07
N THR A 51 -6.91 3.98 2.92
CA THR A 51 -6.41 2.63 3.25
C THR A 51 -5.48 2.60 4.45
N LEU A 52 -4.73 3.68 4.70
CA LEU A 52 -3.63 3.68 5.66
C LEU A 52 -3.89 4.60 6.85
N TRP A 53 -3.26 4.30 7.98
CA TRP A 53 -3.21 5.15 9.15
C TRP A 53 -1.89 4.95 9.87
N ARG A 54 -1.12 6.03 10.05
CA ARG A 54 0.20 6.05 10.69
C ARG A 54 1.20 5.04 10.12
N GLY A 55 1.14 4.77 8.81
CA GLY A 55 2.01 3.80 8.15
C GLY A 55 1.56 2.34 8.29
N GLU A 56 0.36 2.11 8.81
CA GLU A 56 -0.26 0.78 8.91
C GLU A 56 -1.54 0.72 8.08
N VAL A 57 -2.01 -0.48 7.78
CA VAL A 57 -3.33 -0.67 7.18
C VAL A 57 -4.41 -0.30 8.20
N ALA A 58 -5.34 0.57 7.82
CA ALA A 58 -6.39 1.07 8.72
C ALA A 58 -7.52 0.05 8.97
N ASP A 59 -7.87 -0.74 7.95
CA ASP A 59 -8.87 -1.82 8.01
C ASP A 59 -8.25 -3.10 7.42
N GLU A 60 -7.79 -3.97 8.30
CA GLU A 60 -7.15 -5.25 7.95
C GLU A 60 -8.07 -6.15 7.10
N ALA A 61 -9.37 -6.17 7.40
CA ALA A 61 -10.32 -7.00 6.67
C ALA A 61 -10.54 -6.49 5.25
N HIS A 62 -10.59 -5.16 5.07
CA HIS A 62 -10.65 -4.56 3.75
C HIS A 62 -9.36 -4.78 2.95
N ALA A 63 -8.19 -4.56 3.55
CA ALA A 63 -6.92 -4.78 2.87
C ALA A 63 -6.69 -6.25 2.49
N ARG A 64 -7.12 -7.19 3.34
CA ARG A 64 -7.10 -8.62 3.01
C ARG A 64 -7.93 -8.91 1.76
N ARG A 65 -9.17 -8.43 1.70
CA ARG A 65 -10.03 -8.60 0.50
C ARG A 65 -9.38 -8.02 -0.75
N LEU A 66 -8.83 -6.82 -0.62
CA LEU A 66 -8.14 -6.13 -1.71
C LEU A 66 -6.91 -6.93 -2.21
N ALA A 67 -6.13 -7.50 -1.29
CA ALA A 67 -4.99 -8.35 -1.63
C ALA A 67 -5.40 -9.70 -2.22
N GLU A 68 -6.50 -10.31 -1.74
CA GLU A 68 -7.09 -11.51 -2.32
C GLU A 68 -7.52 -11.25 -3.78
N ASP A 69 -8.13 -10.09 -4.06
CA ASP A 69 -8.52 -9.67 -5.40
C ASP A 69 -7.31 -9.46 -6.33
N TRP A 70 -6.20 -8.89 -5.81
CA TRP A 70 -4.98 -8.67 -6.58
C TRP A 70 -4.24 -9.97 -6.93
N LEU A 71 -4.20 -10.92 -5.99
CA LEU A 71 -3.37 -12.12 -6.10
C LEU A 71 -4.13 -13.35 -6.59
N GLY A 72 -5.46 -13.36 -6.46
CA GLY A 72 -6.27 -14.55 -6.72
C GLY A 72 -5.96 -15.70 -5.76
N LEU A 73 -5.42 -15.40 -4.58
CA LEU A 73 -5.02 -16.37 -3.55
C LEU A 73 -5.66 -16.00 -2.20
N PRO A 74 -5.97 -16.97 -1.32
CA PRO A 74 -6.36 -16.67 0.04
C PRO A 74 -5.22 -15.93 0.77
N VAL A 75 -5.57 -14.85 1.47
CA VAL A 75 -4.61 -14.02 2.21
C VAL A 75 -4.86 -14.20 3.71
N GLU A 76 -3.82 -14.37 4.51
CA GLU A 76 -3.94 -14.45 5.98
C GLU A 76 -3.69 -13.10 6.63
N ASP A 77 -2.77 -12.31 6.08
CA ASP A 77 -2.30 -11.05 6.65
C ASP A 77 -1.78 -10.09 5.57
N VAL A 78 -1.96 -8.78 5.79
CA VAL A 78 -1.50 -7.71 4.89
C VAL A 78 -0.93 -6.57 5.72
N SER A 79 0.31 -6.20 5.46
CA SER A 79 0.94 -5.01 6.03
C SER A 79 1.46 -4.07 4.95
N PHE A 80 1.31 -2.78 5.19
CA PHE A 80 1.94 -1.75 4.37
C PHE A 80 3.42 -1.67 4.73
N SER A 81 4.29 -1.61 3.72
CA SER A 81 5.73 -1.45 3.93
C SER A 81 6.16 -0.02 3.72
N GLU A 82 5.97 0.49 2.51
CA GLU A 82 6.41 1.83 2.13
C GLU A 82 5.75 2.30 0.83
N LEU A 83 5.69 3.62 0.66
CA LEU A 83 5.48 4.28 -0.63
C LEU A 83 6.85 4.55 -1.23
N GLN A 84 7.16 3.90 -2.35
CA GLN A 84 8.36 4.18 -3.14
C GLN A 84 8.01 5.15 -4.25
N ALA A 85 8.71 6.26 -4.37
CA ALA A 85 8.38 7.28 -5.37
C ALA A 85 9.58 8.13 -5.78
N ASP A 86 9.55 8.68 -6.98
CA ASP A 86 10.52 9.70 -7.39
C ASP A 86 10.22 11.07 -6.74
N GLU A 87 11.21 11.97 -6.77
CA GLU A 87 11.07 13.32 -6.19
C GLU A 87 9.88 14.07 -6.80
N ALA A 88 9.68 13.95 -8.12
CA ALA A 88 8.59 14.60 -8.83
C ALA A 88 7.21 14.16 -8.33
N TYR A 89 7.01 12.86 -8.08
CA TYR A 89 5.78 12.33 -7.51
C TYR A 89 5.56 12.85 -6.09
N ILE A 90 6.60 12.87 -5.25
CA ILE A 90 6.50 13.35 -3.87
C ILE A 90 6.16 14.84 -3.82
N ASP A 91 6.72 15.64 -4.71
CA ASP A 91 6.42 17.07 -4.77
C ASP A 91 5.00 17.32 -5.28
N ALA A 92 4.57 16.64 -6.35
CA ALA A 92 3.18 16.69 -6.81
C ALA A 92 2.18 16.23 -5.72
N LEU A 93 2.51 15.19 -4.97
CA LEU A 93 1.69 14.72 -3.84
C LEU A 93 1.55 15.80 -2.76
N LYS A 94 2.64 16.49 -2.41
CA LYS A 94 2.60 17.58 -1.43
C LYS A 94 1.78 18.77 -1.92
N GLU A 95 1.89 19.13 -3.19
CA GLU A 95 1.12 20.22 -3.80
C GLU A 95 -0.39 19.93 -3.75
N GLU A 96 -0.79 18.72 -4.17
CA GLU A 96 -2.20 18.31 -4.16
C GLU A 96 -2.78 18.18 -2.75
N ILE A 97 -1.97 17.77 -1.76
CA ILE A 97 -2.38 17.80 -0.35
C ILE A 97 -2.53 19.25 0.14
N ALA A 98 -1.58 20.13 -0.19
CA ALA A 98 -1.59 21.53 0.24
C ALA A 98 -2.82 22.27 -0.31
N ALA A 99 -3.28 21.92 -1.51
CA ALA A 99 -4.47 22.49 -2.13
C ALA A 99 -5.78 22.17 -1.39
N ASP A 100 -5.83 21.11 -0.57
CA ASP A 100 -7.05 20.66 0.12
C ASP A 100 -6.76 20.04 1.51
N LEU A 101 -5.99 20.74 2.34
CA LEU A 101 -5.71 20.34 3.73
C LEU A 101 -6.97 20.04 4.58
N PRO A 102 -8.08 20.80 4.46
CA PRO A 102 -9.30 20.50 5.21
C PRO A 102 -9.85 19.10 4.95
N ALA A 103 -9.72 18.54 3.74
CA ALA A 103 -10.15 17.17 3.44
C ALA A 103 -9.35 16.09 4.19
N PHE A 104 -8.15 16.43 4.69
CA PHE A 104 -7.31 15.55 5.49
C PHE A 104 -7.44 15.81 7.00
N LYS A 105 -8.19 16.84 7.40
CA LYS A 105 -8.29 17.30 8.81
C LYS A 105 -6.89 17.48 9.43
N ALA A 106 -6.08 18.30 8.77
CA ALA A 106 -4.70 18.59 9.14
C ALA A 106 -4.38 20.04 8.78
N ASP A 107 -3.39 20.62 9.46
CA ASP A 107 -2.99 22.01 9.25
C ASP A 107 -1.75 22.13 8.37
N THR A 108 -1.01 21.03 8.16
CA THR A 108 0.20 21.00 7.34
C THR A 108 0.30 19.73 6.50
N VAL A 109 1.02 19.81 5.37
CA VAL A 109 1.29 18.65 4.51
C VAL A 109 2.09 17.57 5.27
N SER A 110 3.10 17.97 6.04
CA SER A 110 3.90 17.02 6.83
C SER A 110 3.06 16.26 7.85
N GLU A 111 2.06 16.92 8.45
CA GLU A 111 1.10 16.25 9.33
C GLU A 111 0.28 15.21 8.56
N VAL A 112 -0.21 15.53 7.36
CA VAL A 112 -0.94 14.56 6.51
C VAL A 112 -0.06 13.35 6.19
N LEU A 113 1.17 13.59 5.72
CA LEU A 113 2.09 12.49 5.37
C LEU A 113 2.38 11.62 6.60
N SER A 114 2.68 12.21 7.75
CA SER A 114 2.91 11.45 8.99
C SER A 114 1.65 10.70 9.46
N LYS A 115 0.48 11.34 9.36
CA LYS A 115 -0.81 10.80 9.79
C LYS A 115 -1.22 9.55 9.03
N TYR A 116 -0.93 9.47 7.74
CA TYR A 116 -1.35 8.35 6.90
C TYR A 116 -0.20 7.40 6.56
N LEU A 117 0.97 7.93 6.19
CA LEU A 117 2.13 7.15 5.73
C LEU A 117 3.19 6.95 6.82
N GLY A 118 3.09 7.62 7.97
CA GLY A 118 4.09 7.52 9.03
C GLY A 118 5.46 7.99 8.55
N SER A 119 6.48 7.15 8.74
CA SER A 119 7.83 7.33 8.19
C SER A 119 8.11 6.46 6.96
N SER A 120 7.07 5.86 6.38
CA SER A 120 7.18 4.81 5.36
C SER A 120 7.12 5.38 3.94
N ILE A 121 7.96 6.37 3.67
CA ILE A 121 8.15 6.96 2.34
C ILE A 121 9.63 6.78 1.95
N ARG A 122 9.87 6.11 0.83
CA ARG A 122 11.19 5.96 0.23
C ARG A 122 11.23 6.80 -1.05
N VAL A 123 12.08 7.82 -1.05
CA VAL A 123 12.37 8.57 -2.27
C VAL A 123 13.45 7.84 -3.05
N GLU A 124 13.14 7.47 -4.28
CA GLU A 124 14.08 6.83 -5.18
C GLU A 124 14.70 7.93 -6.05
N SER A 125 16.02 8.13 -5.89
CA SER A 125 16.80 8.86 -6.90
C SER A 125 16.83 7.95 -8.12
N GLY A 126 16.15 8.36 -9.20
CA GLY A 126 16.09 7.58 -10.44
C GLY A 126 17.47 7.02 -10.77
N THR A 127 17.60 5.70 -10.72
CA THR A 127 18.81 5.06 -11.21
C THR A 127 18.69 5.10 -12.73
N ASP A 128 19.55 5.91 -13.36
CA ASP A 128 19.82 5.91 -14.80
C ASP A 128 20.03 4.49 -15.36
#